data_AF-A0A9W9WK98-F1
#
_entry.id   AF-A0A9W9WK98-F1
#
_cell.length_a   1.000
_cell.length_b   1.000
_cell.length_c   1.000
_cell.angle_alpha   90.00
_cell.angle_beta   90.00
_cell.angle_gamma   90.00
#
_symmetry.space_group_name_H-M   'P 1'
#
loop_
_entity.id
_entity.type
_entity.pdbx_description
1 polymer ?
#
loop_
_entity_poly.entity_id
_entity_poly.type
_entity_poly.pdbx_seq_one_letter_code
_entity_poly.pdbx_strand_id
1 'polypeptide(L)'
;MAQIPRSLCSCKAGDLGPPPLLALSIICILGLLLSVVSARVFEPHNVHYTEPATGLKSHYNGTAVPPLMDIEFDGYGLISSNLNAGTPNVPWQVASYSFLPIETSNLGDTGSVDLDYEATTAGIGAALDCRPVPFNQTWQTDGSGSGTWSYITHLGDTCTVRAPYAAEGNRFIERSVYYLQPDEASSAKPSCATALFIVARWETMEASPNNPQNSLGLYCEPSISSADFDVVFDSQGIVSSYELSSVSNADHVQMTDSATIVSQFNQAISGPRQTYPSQRNCSFSQYDWPGMLTACIHDRLNPSTLRAFDSGHLARAAELAYQQSFSTYLTMSRDLYFPRYSASAAVSVQGTVLRILWGLIPSIPSMILALVLLALDLIVLVVVVTTRYTSFRAPRVPKSIGCLIPWIAESSMKSDFQDMSYMSRQEIQKRLDSEGRYYRFGLTRRLDGREMWTLDVEDPEEAGYELNEIPVISPARPP
;
A
#
# COMPACT_ATOMS: atom_id res chain seq x y z
N MET A 1 -10.32 -63.37 -60.32
CA MET A 1 -9.89 -62.22 -59.50
C MET A 1 -10.35 -62.46 -58.07
N ALA A 2 -9.38 -62.48 -57.15
CA ALA A 2 -9.46 -62.36 -55.68
C ALA A 2 -10.52 -63.20 -54.92
N GLN A 3 -10.04 -64.18 -54.15
CA GLN A 3 -10.79 -64.84 -53.06
C GLN A 3 -10.30 -64.32 -51.70
N ILE A 4 -11.27 -64.10 -50.81
CA ILE A 4 -11.20 -63.73 -49.39
C ILE A 4 -11.11 -65.04 -48.57
N PRO A 5 -10.53 -65.09 -47.35
CA PRO A 5 -11.38 -64.95 -46.17
C PRO A 5 -10.81 -64.14 -45.00
N ARG A 6 -11.76 -63.55 -44.28
CA ARG A 6 -11.70 -62.90 -42.97
C ARG A 6 -11.23 -63.86 -41.87
N SER A 7 -10.39 -63.38 -40.96
CA SER A 7 -10.42 -63.70 -39.53
C SER A 7 -9.78 -62.51 -38.78
N LEU A 8 -10.57 -61.73 -38.04
CA LEU A 8 -10.82 -61.83 -36.60
C LEU A 8 -9.65 -61.33 -35.73
N CYS A 9 -9.77 -60.09 -35.25
CA CYS A 9 -9.31 -59.59 -33.94
C CYS A 9 -10.02 -58.23 -33.73
N SER A 10 -11.26 -58.20 -33.23
CA SER A 10 -11.58 -58.17 -31.80
C SER A 10 -10.78 -57.11 -31.03
N CYS A 11 -11.09 -55.83 -31.25
CA CYS A 11 -10.75 -54.78 -30.30
C CYS A 11 -11.70 -54.90 -29.11
N LYS A 12 -11.28 -55.67 -28.10
CA LYS A 12 -11.90 -55.64 -26.78
C LYS A 12 -11.51 -54.30 -26.13
N ALA A 13 -12.50 -53.44 -25.91
CA ALA A 13 -12.39 -52.38 -24.92
C ALA A 13 -12.19 -53.04 -23.55
N GLY A 14 -11.12 -52.67 -22.84
CA GLY A 14 -10.80 -53.19 -21.52
C GLY A 14 -9.37 -52.84 -21.09
N ASP A 15 -9.29 -51.89 -20.18
CA ASP A 15 -8.22 -51.61 -19.22
C ASP A 15 -6.95 -50.86 -19.66
N LEU A 16 -6.89 -49.63 -19.12
CA LEU A 16 -5.73 -48.78 -18.81
C LEU A 16 -4.67 -48.63 -19.91
N GLY A 17 -4.55 -47.41 -20.43
CA GLY A 17 -3.44 -46.99 -21.29
C GLY A 17 -2.08 -47.38 -20.69
N PRO A 18 -1.03 -47.50 -21.52
CA PRO A 18 0.23 -48.11 -21.09
C PRO A 18 0.72 -47.40 -19.82
N PRO A 19 0.95 -48.14 -18.72
CA PRO A 19 1.35 -47.58 -17.42
C PRO A 19 2.49 -46.54 -17.48
N PRO A 20 3.47 -46.60 -18.41
CA PRO A 20 4.48 -45.55 -18.51
C PRO A 20 3.95 -44.17 -18.93
N LEU A 21 2.90 -44.07 -19.76
CA LEU A 21 2.37 -42.77 -20.20
C LEU A 21 1.62 -42.06 -19.07
N LEU A 22 0.88 -42.82 -18.27
CA LEU A 22 0.16 -42.30 -17.10
C LEU A 22 1.14 -41.88 -15.99
N ALA A 23 2.22 -42.63 -15.79
CA ALA A 23 3.30 -42.23 -14.89
C ALA A 23 3.97 -40.91 -15.36
N LEU A 24 4.22 -40.77 -16.67
CA LEU A 24 4.83 -39.57 -17.22
C LEU A 24 3.92 -38.33 -17.06
N SER A 25 2.61 -38.48 -17.27
CA SER A 25 1.67 -37.37 -17.06
C SER A 25 1.58 -36.96 -15.60
N ILE A 26 1.59 -37.92 -14.66
CA ILE A 26 1.58 -37.65 -13.22
C ILE A 26 2.85 -36.88 -12.80
N ILE A 27 4.03 -37.28 -13.29
CA ILE A 27 5.29 -36.57 -13.03
C ILE A 27 5.21 -35.13 -13.55
N CYS A 28 4.68 -34.91 -14.74
CA CYS A 28 4.51 -33.56 -15.28
C CYS A 28 3.56 -32.70 -14.43
N ILE A 29 2.46 -33.28 -13.94
CA ILE A 29 1.50 -32.57 -13.07
C ILE A 29 2.12 -32.23 -11.71
N LEU A 30 2.83 -33.19 -11.09
CA LEU A 30 3.54 -32.98 -9.82
C LEU A 30 4.62 -31.90 -9.97
N GLY A 31 5.38 -31.92 -11.07
CA GLY A 31 6.38 -30.90 -11.37
C GLY A 31 5.79 -29.50 -11.55
N LEU A 32 4.64 -29.38 -12.23
CA LEU A 32 3.93 -28.10 -12.36
C LEU A 32 3.42 -27.59 -11.00
N LEU A 33 2.83 -28.48 -10.19
CA LEU A 33 2.41 -28.15 -8.82
C LEU A 33 3.60 -27.69 -7.97
N LEU A 34 4.73 -28.37 -8.06
CA LEU A 34 5.95 -27.99 -7.35
C LEU A 34 6.46 -26.62 -7.79
N SER A 35 6.41 -26.28 -9.07
CA SER A 35 6.77 -24.93 -9.56
C SER A 35 5.85 -23.84 -9.00
N VAL A 36 4.54 -24.10 -8.92
CA VAL A 36 3.58 -23.13 -8.36
C VAL A 36 3.76 -22.97 -6.85
N VAL A 37 3.94 -24.08 -6.13
CA VAL A 37 4.14 -24.06 -4.68
C VAL A 37 5.48 -23.44 -4.31
N SER A 38 6.54 -23.69 -5.08
CA SER A 38 7.86 -23.09 -4.84
C SER A 38 7.86 -21.56 -5.03
N ALA A 39 7.05 -21.03 -5.95
CA ALA A 39 6.83 -19.59 -6.08
C ALA A 39 6.10 -18.97 -4.87
N ARG A 40 5.43 -19.79 -4.04
CA ARG A 40 4.69 -19.39 -2.83
C ARG A 40 5.43 -19.73 -1.52
N VAL A 41 6.68 -20.19 -1.60
CA VAL A 41 7.47 -20.53 -0.40
C VAL A 41 7.80 -19.28 0.41
N PHE A 42 7.93 -18.14 -0.23
CA PHE A 42 8.18 -16.87 0.44
C PHE A 42 6.98 -15.95 0.26
N GLU A 43 6.44 -15.49 1.37
CA GLU A 43 5.37 -14.49 1.36
C GLU A 43 6.00 -13.12 1.64
N PRO A 44 5.66 -12.09 0.83
CA PRO A 44 6.07 -10.74 1.11
C PRO A 44 5.38 -10.29 2.41
N HIS A 45 6.17 -9.89 3.39
CA HIS A 45 5.68 -9.40 4.67
C HIS A 45 6.36 -8.09 5.03
N ASN A 46 5.58 -7.13 5.50
CA ASN A 46 6.10 -5.89 6.06
C ASN A 46 6.42 -6.18 7.52
N VAL A 47 7.71 -6.20 7.85
CA VAL A 47 8.13 -6.31 9.25
C VAL A 47 8.45 -4.92 9.75
N HIS A 48 7.74 -4.50 10.80
CA HIS A 48 7.97 -3.24 11.48
C HIS A 48 9.02 -3.47 12.56
N TYR A 49 10.13 -2.72 12.48
CA TYR A 49 11.17 -2.71 13.50
C TYR A 49 11.21 -1.35 14.18
N THR A 50 11.25 -1.35 15.50
CA THR A 50 11.38 -0.13 16.30
C THR A 50 12.76 -0.10 16.95
N GLU A 51 13.48 0.99 16.73
CA GLU A 51 14.81 1.22 17.31
C GLU A 51 14.81 2.56 18.06
N PRO A 52 15.53 2.71 19.17
CA PRO A 52 15.65 4.02 19.82
C PRO A 52 16.32 5.02 18.87
N ALA A 53 15.67 6.16 18.65
CA ALA A 53 16.18 7.23 17.81
C ALA A 53 17.32 7.97 18.52
N THR A 54 18.41 8.19 17.79
CA THR A 54 19.53 9.00 18.25
C THR A 54 19.52 10.35 17.54
N GLY A 55 19.69 11.43 18.31
CA GLY A 55 19.90 12.77 17.77
C GLY A 55 18.63 13.54 17.35
N LEU A 56 17.46 13.14 17.83
CA LEU A 56 16.25 13.98 17.80
C LEU A 56 16.44 15.21 18.70
N LYS A 57 16.16 16.40 18.17
CA LYS A 57 16.34 17.66 18.91
C LYS A 57 15.15 18.60 18.77
N SER A 58 14.71 19.18 19.87
CA SER A 58 13.76 20.29 19.88
C SER A 58 14.52 21.62 19.97
N HIS A 59 14.14 22.56 19.11
CA HIS A 59 14.71 23.91 19.08
C HIS A 59 13.80 24.97 19.67
N TYR A 60 12.57 24.64 20.05
CA TYR A 60 11.63 25.61 20.58
C TYR A 60 11.57 25.52 22.09
N ASN A 61 11.60 26.68 22.74
CA ASN A 61 11.26 26.78 24.14
C ASN A 61 9.75 26.54 24.30
N GLY A 62 9.34 25.77 25.30
CA GLY A 62 7.93 25.47 25.57
C GLY A 62 7.09 26.69 25.98
N THR A 63 7.67 27.88 26.10
CA THR A 63 6.93 29.08 26.49
C THR A 63 6.45 29.86 25.27
N ALA A 64 5.12 29.97 25.10
CA ALA A 64 4.52 30.82 24.08
C ALA A 64 4.43 32.28 24.58
N VAL A 65 4.91 33.21 23.77
CA VAL A 65 4.88 34.65 24.03
C VAL A 65 4.16 35.34 22.86
N PRO A 66 3.11 36.16 23.12
CA PRO A 66 2.45 36.88 22.03
C PRO A 66 3.43 37.89 21.39
N PRO A 67 3.45 37.99 20.05
CA PRO A 67 4.25 38.98 19.35
C PRO A 67 3.79 40.40 19.67
N LEU A 68 4.73 41.34 19.63
CA LEU A 68 4.49 42.77 19.84
C LEU A 68 3.77 43.46 18.67
N MET A 69 3.64 42.79 17.53
CA MET A 69 3.00 43.33 16.33
C MET A 69 1.92 42.37 15.83
N ASP A 70 0.88 42.95 15.22
CA ASP A 70 -0.17 42.19 14.55
C ASP A 70 0.40 41.45 13.35
N ILE A 71 0.01 40.17 13.22
CA ILE A 71 0.44 39.32 12.12
C ILE A 71 -0.67 39.30 11.07
N GLU A 72 -0.37 39.76 9.87
CA GLU A 72 -1.25 39.57 8.72
C GLU A 72 -1.23 38.10 8.29
N PHE A 73 -2.42 37.48 8.17
CA PHE A 73 -2.53 36.09 7.78
C PHE A 73 -2.71 35.93 6.27
N ASP A 74 -1.64 35.52 5.58
CA ASP A 74 -1.63 35.21 4.14
C ASP A 74 -1.69 33.69 3.84
N GLY A 75 -2.03 32.87 4.84
CA GLY A 75 -2.06 31.40 4.73
C GLY A 75 -3.27 30.81 4.01
N TYR A 76 -4.13 31.65 3.41
CA TYR A 76 -5.39 31.24 2.78
C TYR A 76 -5.21 30.19 1.67
N GLY A 77 -4.16 30.32 0.84
CA GLY A 77 -3.85 29.36 -0.22
C GLY A 77 -3.54 27.94 0.31
N LEU A 78 -2.93 27.84 1.49
CA LEU A 78 -2.60 26.57 2.13
C LEU A 78 -3.85 25.90 2.72
N ILE A 79 -4.74 26.69 3.33
CA ILE A 79 -6.01 26.19 3.88
C ILE A 79 -6.92 25.68 2.76
N SER A 80 -7.07 26.45 1.68
CA SER A 80 -7.94 26.08 0.55
C SER A 80 -7.43 24.86 -0.23
N SER A 81 -6.11 24.63 -0.27
CA SER A 81 -5.52 23.42 -0.87
C SER A 81 -5.71 22.19 0.01
N ASN A 82 -5.53 22.29 1.33
CA ASN A 82 -5.78 21.19 2.29
C ASN A 82 -7.20 20.65 2.19
N LEU A 83 -8.20 21.54 2.06
CA LEU A 83 -9.60 21.15 1.90
C LEU A 83 -9.86 20.25 0.69
N ASN A 84 -9.13 20.45 -0.40
CA ASN A 84 -9.32 19.72 -1.65
C ASN A 84 -8.49 18.44 -1.71
N ALA A 85 -7.29 18.44 -1.13
CA ALA A 85 -6.36 17.30 -1.17
C ALA A 85 -6.64 16.26 -0.08
N GLY A 86 -7.26 16.65 1.05
CA GLY A 86 -7.53 15.74 2.17
C GLY A 86 -6.29 15.37 2.99
N THR A 87 -5.14 15.95 2.68
CA THR A 87 -3.85 15.75 3.38
C THR A 87 -3.34 17.09 3.91
N PRO A 88 -2.74 17.15 5.12
CA PRO A 88 -2.09 18.36 5.62
C PRO A 88 -0.87 18.70 4.75
N ASN A 89 -0.88 19.86 4.10
CA ASN A 89 0.20 20.30 3.20
C ASN A 89 1.36 21.01 3.93
N VAL A 90 1.31 21.14 5.25
CA VAL A 90 2.34 21.84 6.04
C VAL A 90 2.94 20.87 7.07
N PRO A 91 4.27 20.74 7.12
CA PRO A 91 4.94 19.95 8.15
C PRO A 91 4.56 20.38 9.57
N TRP A 92 4.48 19.41 10.47
CA TRP A 92 4.14 19.57 11.88
C TRP A 92 2.73 20.12 12.13
N GLN A 93 1.80 19.83 11.23
CA GLN A 93 0.42 20.29 11.32
C GLN A 93 -0.57 19.15 11.04
N VAL A 94 -1.65 19.13 11.81
CA VAL A 94 -2.91 18.44 11.49
C VAL A 94 -4.06 19.43 11.58
N ALA A 95 -5.28 19.04 11.19
CA ALA A 95 -6.41 19.97 11.17
C ALA A 95 -6.68 20.63 12.54
N SER A 96 -6.56 19.87 13.62
CA SER A 96 -6.87 20.29 14.98
C SER A 96 -5.69 20.90 15.76
N TYR A 97 -4.44 20.59 15.38
CA TYR A 97 -3.25 20.92 16.16
C TYR A 97 -2.06 21.34 15.29
N SER A 98 -1.29 22.29 15.81
CA SER A 98 0.06 22.63 15.37
C SER A 98 1.06 22.03 16.36
N PHE A 99 2.03 21.28 15.87
CA PHE A 99 3.05 20.64 16.69
C PHE A 99 4.37 21.43 16.67
N LEU A 100 5.12 21.35 17.77
CA LEU A 100 6.49 21.86 17.82
C LEU A 100 7.43 20.90 17.08
N PRO A 101 8.24 21.37 16.12
CA PRO A 101 9.13 20.53 15.34
C PRO A 101 10.23 19.88 16.14
N ILE A 102 10.54 18.66 15.74
CA ILE A 102 11.71 17.92 16.16
C ILE A 102 12.61 17.75 14.94
N GLU A 103 13.85 18.20 15.03
CA GLU A 103 14.84 17.97 13.99
C GLU A 103 15.41 16.55 14.09
N THR A 104 15.54 15.90 12.94
CA THR A 104 16.15 14.58 12.80
C THR A 104 17.58 14.74 12.29
N SER A 105 18.59 14.36 13.09
CA SER A 105 20.00 14.46 12.67
C SER A 105 20.45 13.40 11.66
N ASN A 106 19.64 12.36 11.42
CA ASN A 106 19.99 11.21 10.57
C ASN A 106 19.65 11.44 9.09
N LEU A 107 20.07 12.58 8.54
CA LEU A 107 19.93 12.91 7.11
C LEU A 107 21.07 12.35 6.24
N GLY A 108 22.04 11.64 6.81
CA GLY A 108 23.14 11.03 6.08
C GLY A 108 23.43 9.61 6.57
N ASP A 109 22.99 8.61 5.79
CA ASP A 109 23.83 7.46 5.37
C ASP A 109 23.04 6.24 4.84
N THR A 110 21.71 6.22 4.90
CA THR A 110 20.94 5.14 4.26
C THR A 110 20.00 5.72 3.22
N GLY A 111 20.41 5.65 1.96
CA GLY A 111 19.60 6.08 0.82
C GLY A 111 18.17 5.51 0.88
N SER A 112 17.20 6.41 0.66
CA SER A 112 15.85 6.11 0.18
C SER A 112 15.05 5.03 0.93
N VAL A 113 15.10 4.98 2.26
CA VAL A 113 14.07 4.28 3.04
C VAL A 113 13.21 5.35 3.69
N ASP A 114 11.91 5.35 3.41
CA ASP A 114 10.94 6.16 4.16
C ASP A 114 11.00 5.72 5.62
N LEU A 115 11.59 6.58 6.46
CA LEU A 115 11.71 6.37 7.90
C LEU A 115 10.67 7.24 8.58
N ASP A 116 9.82 6.57 9.35
CA ASP A 116 8.93 7.24 10.28
C ASP A 116 9.63 7.31 11.64
N TYR A 117 9.41 8.40 12.34
CA TYR A 117 9.90 8.66 13.69
C TYR A 117 8.70 8.79 14.61
N GLU A 118 8.82 8.27 15.81
CA GLU A 118 7.83 8.43 16.86
C GLU A 118 8.50 9.15 18.03
N ALA A 119 7.94 10.29 18.42
CA ALA A 119 8.45 11.06 19.55
C ALA A 119 7.35 11.89 20.19
N THR A 120 7.55 12.23 21.47
CA THR A 120 6.64 13.10 22.19
C THR A 120 6.96 14.56 21.89
N THR A 121 5.97 15.33 21.45
CA THR A 121 6.07 16.78 21.25
C THR A 121 4.80 17.49 21.70
N ALA A 122 4.91 18.77 22.00
CA ALA A 122 3.76 19.58 22.36
C ALA A 122 2.94 19.93 21.11
N GLY A 123 1.63 19.69 21.21
CA GLY A 123 0.62 20.10 20.25
C GLY A 123 -0.22 21.23 20.83
N ILE A 124 -0.46 22.25 20.01
CA ILE A 124 -1.26 23.42 20.35
C ILE A 124 -2.46 23.47 19.40
N GLY A 125 -3.65 23.47 19.97
CA GLY A 125 -4.90 23.51 19.22
C GLY A 125 -5.85 24.55 19.80
N ALA A 126 -6.94 24.78 19.09
CA ALA A 126 -8.01 25.63 19.57
C ALA A 126 -9.37 24.96 19.34
N ALA A 127 -10.32 25.22 20.22
CA ALA A 127 -11.71 24.85 20.06
C ALA A 127 -12.56 26.12 20.02
N LEU A 128 -13.78 25.99 19.52
CA LEU A 128 -14.73 27.09 19.37
C LEU A 128 -16.12 26.62 19.84
N ASP A 129 -16.62 27.19 20.94
CA ASP A 129 -18.00 26.95 21.40
C ASP A 129 -18.92 28.01 20.80
N CYS A 130 -19.83 27.63 19.92
CA CYS A 130 -20.74 28.54 19.23
C CYS A 130 -22.20 28.34 19.68
N ARG A 131 -22.88 29.44 19.98
CA ARG A 131 -24.28 29.46 20.42
C ARG A 131 -25.12 30.38 19.52
N PRO A 132 -26.34 29.97 19.14
CA PRO A 132 -27.21 30.81 18.32
C PRO A 132 -27.71 32.03 19.09
N VAL A 133 -27.70 33.18 18.44
CA VAL A 133 -28.20 34.44 18.99
C VAL A 133 -29.60 34.73 18.42
N PRO A 134 -30.62 35.03 19.26
CA PRO A 134 -31.99 35.23 18.78
C PRO A 134 -32.18 36.55 18.01
N PHE A 135 -32.39 36.47 16.69
CA PHE A 135 -32.53 37.63 15.79
C PHE A 135 -33.49 38.73 16.31
N ASN A 136 -34.70 38.34 16.73
CA ASN A 136 -35.79 39.30 17.04
C ASN A 136 -35.52 40.22 18.23
N GLN A 137 -34.59 39.86 19.11
CA GLN A 137 -34.30 40.62 20.33
C GLN A 137 -32.99 41.40 20.23
N THR A 138 -32.09 40.96 19.37
CA THR A 138 -30.70 41.43 19.32
C THR A 138 -30.36 42.24 18.09
N TRP A 139 -31.18 42.16 17.03
CA TRP A 139 -30.95 42.90 15.80
C TRP A 139 -31.56 44.31 15.86
N GLN A 140 -30.73 45.32 15.61
CA GLN A 140 -31.15 46.71 15.45
C GLN A 140 -30.72 47.21 14.06
N THR A 141 -31.65 47.78 13.31
CA THR A 141 -31.36 48.34 11.98
C THR A 141 -30.93 49.79 12.12
N ASP A 142 -29.74 50.12 11.65
CA ASP A 142 -29.35 51.51 11.47
C ASP A 142 -30.05 51.98 10.19
N GLY A 143 -30.72 53.13 10.20
CA GLY A 143 -31.42 53.68 9.01
C GLY A 143 -30.54 53.88 7.76
N SER A 144 -29.24 53.59 7.85
CA SER A 144 -28.24 53.54 6.78
C SER A 144 -28.13 52.17 6.07
N GLY A 145 -28.94 51.17 6.43
CA GLY A 145 -28.96 49.86 5.76
C GLY A 145 -27.99 48.81 6.33
N SER A 146 -27.09 49.17 7.23
CA SER A 146 -26.37 48.22 8.10
C SER A 146 -27.22 47.92 9.35
N GLY A 147 -26.94 46.81 10.02
CA GLY A 147 -27.53 46.61 11.34
C GLY A 147 -26.56 45.97 12.32
N THR A 148 -26.92 46.13 13.57
CA THR A 148 -26.08 45.83 14.72
C THR A 148 -26.72 44.67 15.47
N TRP A 149 -25.91 43.65 15.75
CA TRP A 149 -26.30 42.58 16.67
C TRP A 149 -25.74 42.89 18.05
N SER A 150 -26.57 42.74 19.08
CA SER A 150 -26.12 42.69 20.46
C SER A 150 -26.05 41.25 20.96
N TYR A 151 -25.03 40.90 21.72
CA TYR A 151 -24.92 39.58 22.36
C TYR A 151 -24.30 39.73 23.74
N ILE A 152 -24.51 38.72 24.59
CA ILE A 152 -24.02 38.69 25.97
C ILE A 152 -22.97 37.57 26.06
N THR A 153 -21.79 37.90 26.57
CA THR A 153 -20.71 36.91 26.76
C THR A 153 -21.00 36.00 27.95
N HIS A 154 -20.23 34.91 28.09
CA HIS A 154 -20.34 34.06 29.28
C HIS A 154 -20.08 34.83 30.60
N LEU A 155 -19.29 35.89 30.53
CA LEU A 155 -18.99 36.78 31.66
C LEU A 155 -20.09 37.83 31.94
N GLY A 156 -21.16 37.84 31.15
CA GLY A 156 -22.28 38.78 31.31
C GLY A 156 -22.06 40.15 30.67
N ASP A 157 -20.98 40.34 29.90
CA ASP A 157 -20.74 41.58 29.17
C ASP A 157 -21.63 41.64 27.92
N THR A 158 -22.29 42.78 27.72
CA THR A 158 -22.96 43.07 26.45
C THR A 158 -21.95 43.63 25.44
N CYS A 159 -21.86 42.98 24.28
CA CYS A 159 -21.03 43.39 23.15
C CYS A 159 -21.93 43.63 21.92
N THR A 160 -21.47 44.50 21.03
CA THR A 160 -22.14 44.79 19.76
C THR A 160 -21.23 44.49 18.57
N VAL A 161 -21.84 44.08 17.47
CA VAL A 161 -21.15 43.83 16.22
C VAL A 161 -21.96 44.36 15.04
N ARG A 162 -21.29 45.13 14.19
CA ARG A 162 -21.88 45.65 12.95
C ARG A 162 -21.81 44.60 11.84
N ALA A 163 -22.97 44.09 11.43
CA ALA A 163 -23.06 43.20 10.29
C ALA A 163 -23.22 44.02 8.99
N PRO A 164 -22.40 43.75 7.94
CA PRO A 164 -22.55 44.43 6.67
C PRO A 164 -23.90 44.12 6.02
N TYR A 165 -24.41 45.00 5.16
CA TYR A 165 -25.55 44.65 4.30
C TYR A 165 -25.10 43.68 3.20
N ALA A 166 -26.03 42.88 2.70
CA ALA A 166 -25.79 41.97 1.60
C ALA A 166 -25.56 42.78 0.30
N ALA A 167 -24.29 42.84 -0.11
CA ALA A 167 -23.74 43.37 -1.38
C ALA A 167 -23.66 44.90 -1.57
N GLU A 168 -22.44 45.37 -1.84
CA GLU A 168 -22.22 46.46 -2.80
C GLU A 168 -22.38 45.85 -4.21
N GLY A 169 -23.44 46.25 -4.91
CA GLY A 169 -23.69 45.86 -6.30
C GLY A 169 -24.76 44.78 -6.48
N ASN A 170 -25.46 44.89 -7.60
CA ASN A 170 -26.69 44.22 -8.00
C ASN A 170 -26.59 42.69 -8.20
N ARG A 171 -26.11 41.94 -7.19
CA ARG A 171 -25.88 40.49 -7.25
C ARG A 171 -26.70 39.75 -6.20
N PHE A 172 -27.44 38.73 -6.64
CA PHE A 172 -28.11 37.75 -5.77
C PHE A 172 -27.06 37.02 -4.91
N ILE A 173 -27.26 37.00 -3.59
CA ILE A 173 -26.44 36.20 -2.67
C ILE A 173 -27.23 34.94 -2.37
N GLU A 174 -26.79 33.83 -2.97
CA GLU A 174 -27.40 32.52 -2.75
C GLU A 174 -27.21 32.10 -1.28
N ARG A 175 -25.96 32.16 -0.80
CA ARG A 175 -25.58 31.93 0.60
C ARG A 175 -24.30 32.70 0.93
N SER A 176 -24.14 33.16 2.17
CA SER A 176 -22.92 33.82 2.66
C SER A 176 -22.67 33.50 4.13
N VAL A 177 -21.40 33.48 4.52
CA VAL A 177 -20.96 33.33 5.91
C VAL A 177 -19.86 34.37 6.14
N TYR A 178 -19.93 35.09 7.25
CA TYR A 178 -18.97 36.13 7.63
C TYR A 178 -18.55 36.02 9.08
N TYR A 179 -17.26 36.21 9.33
CA TYR A 179 -16.59 36.30 10.62
C TYR A 179 -16.41 37.79 10.96
N LEU A 180 -16.98 38.21 12.08
CA LEU A 180 -17.06 39.62 12.47
C LEU A 180 -16.45 39.83 13.85
N GLN A 181 -15.73 40.94 13.99
CA GLN A 181 -15.24 41.44 15.27
C GLN A 181 -16.26 42.35 15.95
N PRO A 182 -16.23 42.44 17.29
CA PRO A 182 -16.97 43.48 18.00
C PRO A 182 -16.55 44.87 17.55
N ASP A 183 -17.48 45.83 17.67
CA ASP A 183 -17.21 47.24 17.40
C ASP A 183 -16.10 47.77 18.33
N GLU A 184 -15.36 48.80 17.93
CA GLU A 184 -14.22 49.34 18.70
C GLU A 184 -14.56 49.63 20.17
N ALA A 185 -15.76 50.15 20.43
CA ALA A 185 -16.25 50.42 21.78
C ALA A 185 -16.49 49.15 22.61
N SER A 186 -16.93 48.07 21.97
CA SER A 186 -17.11 46.76 22.60
C SER A 186 -15.76 46.04 22.77
N SER A 187 -14.86 46.15 21.80
CA SER A 187 -13.52 45.55 21.81
C SER A 187 -12.58 46.13 22.88
N ALA A 188 -12.92 47.28 23.47
CA ALA A 188 -12.25 47.78 24.66
C ALA A 188 -12.41 46.87 25.89
N LYS A 189 -13.44 46.00 25.90
CA LYS A 189 -13.61 44.96 26.93
C LYS A 189 -12.89 43.67 26.50
N PRO A 190 -12.07 43.07 27.38
CA PRO A 190 -11.30 41.88 27.03
C PRO A 190 -12.19 40.68 26.67
N SER A 191 -13.35 40.54 27.31
CA SER A 191 -14.34 39.49 27.05
C SER A 191 -14.97 39.57 25.66
N CYS A 192 -15.12 40.78 25.11
CA CYS A 192 -15.59 40.98 23.75
C CYS A 192 -14.45 40.76 22.75
N ALA A 193 -13.23 41.23 23.03
CA ALA A 193 -12.07 41.11 22.13
C ALA A 193 -11.66 39.65 21.85
N THR A 194 -11.86 38.76 22.82
CA THR A 194 -11.60 37.32 22.64
C THR A 194 -12.74 36.56 21.97
N ALA A 195 -13.91 37.19 21.80
CA ALA A 195 -15.06 36.55 21.18
C ALA A 195 -15.10 36.80 19.67
N LEU A 196 -15.81 35.90 18.97
CA LEU A 196 -16.04 35.99 17.54
C LEU A 196 -17.54 35.92 17.26
N PHE A 197 -18.01 36.69 16.29
CA PHE A 197 -19.40 36.63 15.84
C PHE A 197 -19.48 36.15 14.40
N ILE A 198 -20.28 35.12 14.15
CA ILE A 198 -20.44 34.54 12.81
C ILE A 198 -21.85 34.81 12.31
N VAL A 199 -21.97 35.41 11.13
CA VAL A 199 -23.25 35.67 10.47
C VAL A 199 -23.36 34.82 9.22
N ALA A 200 -24.41 34.01 9.14
CA ALA A 200 -24.79 33.30 7.94
C ALA A 200 -26.08 33.87 7.35
N ARG A 201 -26.14 33.99 6.02
CA ARG A 201 -27.32 34.44 5.28
C ARG A 201 -27.56 33.58 4.05
N TRP A 202 -28.82 33.46 3.63
CA TRP A 202 -29.21 32.67 2.46
C TRP A 202 -30.46 33.24 1.79
N GLU A 203 -30.61 32.95 0.50
CA GLU A 203 -31.77 33.35 -0.31
C GLU A 203 -32.06 34.88 -0.25
N THR A 204 -31.01 35.69 -0.12
CA THR A 204 -31.13 37.16 0.01
C THR A 204 -31.00 37.84 -1.36
N MET A 205 -32.09 38.49 -1.80
CA MET A 205 -32.07 39.49 -2.89
C MET A 205 -31.73 40.88 -2.34
N GLU A 206 -31.17 41.74 -3.20
CA GLU A 206 -30.92 43.15 -2.90
C GLU A 206 -32.22 43.83 -2.40
N ALA A 207 -32.11 44.66 -1.36
CA ALA A 207 -33.22 45.31 -0.65
C ALA A 207 -34.16 44.40 0.18
N SER A 208 -33.91 43.10 0.28
CA SER A 208 -34.68 42.26 1.22
C SER A 208 -34.30 42.59 2.68
N PRO A 209 -35.28 42.79 3.57
CA PRO A 209 -34.99 43.01 4.97
C PRO A 209 -34.42 41.72 5.58
N ASN A 210 -33.35 41.86 6.36
CA ASN A 210 -32.82 40.78 7.18
C ASN A 210 -33.95 40.32 8.12
N ASN A 211 -34.18 39.01 8.15
CA ASN A 211 -35.25 38.40 8.93
C ASN A 211 -34.76 37.06 9.49
N PRO A 212 -35.45 36.50 10.51
CA PRO A 212 -35.03 35.23 11.11
C PRO A 212 -35.14 34.02 10.16
N GLN A 213 -35.77 34.16 8.98
CA GLN A 213 -35.90 33.09 8.00
C GLN A 213 -34.79 33.09 6.95
N ASN A 214 -33.95 34.14 6.89
CA ASN A 214 -32.86 34.28 5.93
C ASN A 214 -31.51 34.64 6.56
N SER A 215 -31.46 34.79 7.89
CA SER A 215 -30.30 35.22 8.65
C SER A 215 -30.15 34.43 9.95
N LEU A 216 -28.92 34.02 10.24
CA LEU A 216 -28.54 33.33 11.48
C LEU A 216 -27.27 33.97 12.03
N GLY A 217 -27.29 34.31 13.31
CA GLY A 217 -26.12 34.80 14.04
C GLY A 217 -25.66 33.77 15.07
N LEU A 218 -24.35 33.54 15.14
CA LEU A 218 -23.70 32.71 16.15
C LEU A 218 -22.72 33.56 16.95
N TYR A 219 -22.82 33.47 18.26
CA TYR A 219 -21.82 33.96 19.20
C TYR A 219 -20.86 32.82 19.52
N CYS A 220 -19.56 33.02 19.32
CA CYS A 220 -18.57 31.97 19.48
C CYS A 220 -17.45 32.37 20.45
N GLU A 221 -17.17 31.49 21.42
CA GLU A 221 -16.08 31.62 22.39
C GLU A 221 -14.96 30.63 22.05
N PRO A 222 -13.79 31.11 21.60
CA PRO A 222 -12.64 30.27 21.38
C PRO A 222 -11.92 29.91 22.69
N SER A 223 -11.37 28.70 22.73
CA SER A 223 -10.50 28.23 23.81
C SER A 223 -9.24 27.60 23.24
N ILE A 224 -8.06 28.03 23.68
CA ILE A 224 -6.79 27.41 23.29
C ILE A 224 -6.41 26.35 24.32
N SER A 225 -5.92 25.20 23.84
CA SER A 225 -5.38 24.13 24.66
C SER A 225 -4.04 23.67 24.12
N SER A 226 -3.07 23.46 25.00
CA SER A 226 -1.83 22.74 24.71
C SER A 226 -1.83 21.40 25.45
N ALA A 227 -1.28 20.39 24.80
CA ALA A 227 -1.05 19.08 25.40
C ALA A 227 0.17 18.41 24.74
N ASP A 228 0.74 17.41 25.40
CA ASP A 228 1.83 16.61 24.84
C ASP A 228 1.23 15.43 24.08
N PHE A 229 1.78 15.16 22.90
CA PHE A 229 1.33 14.11 22.00
C PHE A 229 2.48 13.21 21.60
N ASP A 230 2.21 11.92 21.53
CA ASP A 230 3.08 10.96 20.88
C ASP A 230 2.75 10.99 19.38
N VAL A 231 3.69 11.51 18.59
CA VAL A 231 3.48 11.83 17.18
C VAL A 231 4.37 10.94 16.32
N VAL A 232 3.77 10.35 15.28
CA VAL A 232 4.48 9.64 14.23
C VAL A 232 4.64 10.55 13.02
N PHE A 233 5.88 10.83 12.64
CA PHE A 233 6.20 11.79 11.58
C PHE A 233 7.36 11.32 10.70
N ASP A 234 7.39 11.75 9.45
CA ASP A 234 8.48 11.44 8.53
C ASP A 234 9.68 12.41 8.68
N SER A 235 10.75 12.18 7.92
CA SER A 235 11.92 13.09 7.91
C SER A 235 11.61 14.54 7.46
N GLN A 236 10.48 14.78 6.81
CA GLN A 236 10.02 16.11 6.40
C GLN A 236 9.14 16.78 7.46
N GLY A 237 8.75 16.04 8.51
CA GLY A 237 7.84 16.49 9.55
C GLY A 237 6.37 16.34 9.19
N ILE A 238 6.02 15.58 8.15
CA ILE A 238 4.62 15.24 7.85
C ILE A 238 4.13 14.25 8.90
N VAL A 239 3.02 14.60 9.55
CA VAL A 239 2.45 13.81 10.64
C VAL A 239 1.50 12.76 10.06
N SER A 240 1.79 11.48 10.34
CA SER A 240 1.00 10.33 9.92
C SER A 240 -0.07 9.96 10.96
N SER A 241 0.29 9.96 12.24
CA SER A 241 -0.62 9.70 13.36
C SER A 241 -0.18 10.43 14.62
N TYR A 242 -1.13 10.67 15.52
CA TYR A 242 -0.86 11.31 16.80
C TYR A 242 -1.82 10.78 17.88
N GLU A 243 -1.32 10.59 19.09
CA GLU A 243 -2.11 10.22 20.27
C GLU A 243 -1.72 11.10 21.46
N LEU A 244 -2.65 11.32 22.39
CA LEU A 244 -2.37 12.08 23.59
C LEU A 244 -1.37 11.31 24.45
N SER A 245 -0.25 11.94 24.83
CA SER A 245 0.79 11.23 25.56
C SER A 245 0.32 10.88 26.98
N SER A 246 0.66 9.66 27.41
CA SER A 246 0.39 9.21 28.79
C SER A 246 1.40 9.77 29.80
N VAL A 247 2.52 10.33 29.31
CA VAL A 247 3.59 10.90 30.11
C VAL A 247 3.45 12.42 30.10
N SER A 248 2.89 12.98 31.19
CA SER A 248 2.89 14.43 31.43
C SER A 248 4.31 14.86 31.77
N ASN A 249 4.99 15.52 30.82
CA ASN A 249 6.22 16.23 31.14
C ASN A 249 5.83 17.53 31.86
N ALA A 250 6.46 17.80 33.00
CA ALA A 250 6.19 19.00 33.81
C ALA A 250 6.54 20.31 33.08
N ASP A 251 7.29 20.22 31.97
CA ASP A 251 7.61 21.30 31.04
C ASP A 251 6.55 21.40 29.92
N HIS A 252 5.27 21.38 30.30
CA HIS A 252 4.18 21.64 29.36
C HIS A 252 4.37 22.97 28.64
N VAL A 253 3.90 23.06 27.39
CA VAL A 253 3.88 24.35 26.70
C VAL A 253 3.04 25.33 27.51
N GLN A 254 3.71 26.32 28.10
CA GLN A 254 3.09 27.37 28.91
C GLN A 254 2.73 28.55 28.01
N MET A 255 1.44 28.80 27.89
CA MET A 255 0.93 30.03 27.28
C MET A 255 0.80 31.09 28.36
N THR A 256 1.73 32.05 28.34
CA THR A 256 1.76 33.11 29.36
C THR A 256 0.58 34.09 29.23
N ASP A 257 0.04 34.27 28.03
CA ASP A 257 -1.11 35.14 27.76
C ASP A 257 -1.96 34.58 26.60
N SER A 258 -2.76 33.56 26.91
CA SER A 258 -3.63 32.91 25.91
C SER A 258 -4.72 33.84 25.38
N ALA A 259 -5.21 34.79 26.18
CA ALA A 259 -6.24 35.73 25.77
C ALA A 259 -5.73 36.67 24.67
N THR A 260 -4.51 37.19 24.79
CA THR A 260 -3.90 38.04 23.76
C THR A 260 -3.60 37.25 22.48
N ILE A 261 -3.16 35.99 22.58
CA ILE A 261 -2.95 35.13 21.40
C ILE A 261 -4.27 34.92 20.65
N VAL A 262 -5.35 34.62 21.39
CA VAL A 262 -6.70 34.48 20.82
C VAL A 262 -7.16 35.77 20.16
N SER A 263 -7.03 36.92 20.83
CA SER A 263 -7.51 38.19 20.27
C SER A 263 -6.76 38.58 19.01
N GLN A 264 -5.43 38.39 18.98
CA GLN A 264 -4.60 38.62 17.78
C GLN A 264 -5.01 37.71 16.62
N PHE A 265 -5.21 36.41 16.89
CA PHE A 265 -5.68 35.49 15.86
C PHE A 265 -7.08 35.86 15.37
N ASN A 266 -8.01 36.19 16.28
CA ASN A 266 -9.34 36.65 15.94
C ASN A 266 -9.31 37.90 15.05
N GLN A 267 -8.33 38.79 15.26
CA GLN A 267 -8.09 39.97 14.41
C GLN A 267 -7.52 39.62 13.05
N ALA A 268 -6.59 38.66 12.98
CA ALA A 268 -6.03 38.18 11.73
C ALA A 268 -7.07 37.45 10.87
N ILE A 269 -7.90 36.57 11.47
CA ILE A 269 -8.91 35.79 10.74
C ILE A 269 -10.08 36.66 10.25
N SER A 270 -10.43 37.72 10.99
CA SER A 270 -11.45 38.69 10.60
C SER A 270 -10.89 39.92 9.85
N GLY A 271 -9.60 39.87 9.48
CA GLY A 271 -8.86 40.97 8.85
C GLY A 271 -9.44 41.42 7.51
N PRO A 272 -8.83 42.43 6.84
CA PRO A 272 -9.44 43.15 5.72
C PRO A 272 -10.08 42.22 4.70
N ARG A 273 -11.38 42.42 4.48
CA ARG A 273 -12.31 41.58 3.71
C ARG A 273 -11.85 41.40 2.26
N GLN A 274 -10.90 40.51 2.01
CA GLN A 274 -10.59 40.08 0.66
C GLN A 274 -11.76 39.21 0.19
N THR A 275 -12.65 39.80 -0.62
CA THR A 275 -13.78 39.09 -1.20
C THR A 275 -13.27 38.29 -2.38
N TYR A 276 -13.15 36.97 -2.23
CA TYR A 276 -12.70 36.11 -3.33
C TYR A 276 -13.86 35.65 -4.21
N PRO A 277 -13.65 35.51 -5.54
CA PRO A 277 -14.67 34.95 -6.43
C PRO A 277 -14.93 33.47 -6.14
N SER A 278 -16.14 33.01 -6.44
CA SER A 278 -16.66 31.65 -6.22
C SER A 278 -15.70 30.53 -6.63
N GLN A 279 -15.49 29.54 -5.76
CA GLN A 279 -14.69 28.34 -6.03
C GLN A 279 -15.56 27.24 -6.66
N ARG A 280 -15.08 26.55 -7.72
CA ARG A 280 -15.86 25.58 -8.53
C ARG A 280 -16.48 24.40 -7.77
N ASN A 281 -16.01 24.09 -6.56
CA ASN A 281 -16.43 22.91 -5.79
C ASN A 281 -17.34 23.25 -4.59
N CYS A 282 -17.65 24.52 -4.37
CA CYS A 282 -18.48 24.98 -3.26
C CYS A 282 -19.60 25.89 -3.81
N SER A 283 -20.82 25.76 -3.28
CA SER A 283 -22.08 26.29 -3.86
C SER A 283 -22.29 27.82 -3.70
N PHE A 284 -21.22 28.60 -3.78
CA PHE A 284 -21.07 29.77 -2.92
C PHE A 284 -20.53 31.02 -3.68
N SER A 285 -21.22 32.17 -3.58
CA SER A 285 -21.04 33.38 -4.40
C SER A 285 -20.32 34.60 -3.78
N GLN A 286 -20.27 34.80 -2.44
CA GLN A 286 -19.54 35.89 -1.75
C GLN A 286 -19.19 35.53 -0.28
N TYR A 287 -17.92 35.68 0.15
CA TYR A 287 -17.47 35.41 1.53
C TYR A 287 -16.31 36.30 1.95
N ASP A 288 -16.05 36.36 3.26
CA ASP A 288 -14.68 36.43 3.75
C ASP A 288 -14.01 35.04 3.66
N TRP A 289 -12.68 35.01 3.70
CA TRP A 289 -11.95 33.76 3.51
C TRP A 289 -12.31 32.65 4.54
N PRO A 290 -12.58 32.92 5.83
CA PRO A 290 -12.95 31.88 6.81
C PRO A 290 -14.41 31.43 6.63
N GLY A 291 -15.30 32.33 6.19
CA GLY A 291 -16.67 32.00 5.85
C GLY A 291 -16.75 31.00 4.70
N MET A 292 -15.89 31.12 3.69
CA MET A 292 -15.81 30.15 2.59
C MET A 292 -15.45 28.74 3.11
N LEU A 293 -14.43 28.64 3.97
CA LEU A 293 -14.01 27.37 4.58
C LEU A 293 -15.16 26.73 5.36
N THR A 294 -15.83 27.52 6.21
CA THR A 294 -16.98 27.10 7.01
C THR A 294 -18.12 26.59 6.14
N ALA A 295 -18.42 27.32 5.06
CA ALA A 295 -19.50 26.99 4.15
C ALA A 295 -19.20 25.68 3.39
N CYS A 296 -17.98 25.50 2.87
CA CYS A 296 -17.56 24.25 2.23
C CYS A 296 -17.61 23.04 3.19
N ILE A 297 -17.20 23.21 4.45
CA ILE A 297 -17.30 22.14 5.47
C ILE A 297 -18.76 21.82 5.78
N HIS A 298 -19.61 22.85 5.92
CA HIS A 298 -21.04 22.67 6.17
C HIS A 298 -21.72 21.85 5.07
N ASP A 299 -21.46 22.17 3.79
CA ASP A 299 -22.02 21.44 2.65
C ASP A 299 -21.59 19.95 2.63
N ARG A 300 -20.38 19.63 3.09
CA ARG A 300 -19.90 18.24 3.24
C ARG A 300 -20.59 17.52 4.39
N LEU A 301 -20.81 18.19 5.51
CA LEU A 301 -21.46 17.62 6.69
C LEU A 301 -22.96 17.38 6.44
N ASN A 302 -23.62 18.23 5.65
CA ASN A 302 -25.04 18.12 5.36
C ASN A 302 -25.37 18.45 3.90
N PRO A 303 -25.21 17.49 2.97
CA PRO A 303 -25.48 17.68 1.55
C PRO A 303 -26.99 17.80 1.21
N SER A 304 -27.88 17.54 2.19
CA SER A 304 -29.32 17.35 1.94
C SER A 304 -30.19 18.59 2.18
N THR A 305 -29.72 19.59 2.93
CA THR A 305 -30.44 20.86 3.16
C THR A 305 -29.69 22.04 2.52
N LEU A 306 -29.89 22.21 1.22
CA LEU A 306 -29.31 23.29 0.42
C LEU A 306 -30.08 24.63 0.49
N ARG A 307 -31.15 24.74 1.29
CA ARG A 307 -31.94 25.99 1.39
C ARG A 307 -31.67 26.84 2.63
N ALA A 308 -31.59 26.25 3.83
CA ALA A 308 -31.37 26.98 5.08
C ALA A 308 -30.14 26.45 5.83
N PHE A 309 -29.51 27.31 6.65
CA PHE A 309 -28.48 26.88 7.58
C PHE A 309 -29.12 26.33 8.86
N ASP A 310 -28.72 25.13 9.25
CA ASP A 310 -29.02 24.63 10.59
C ASP A 310 -27.97 25.15 11.58
N SER A 311 -28.43 25.66 12.73
CA SER A 311 -27.54 26.28 13.72
C SER A 311 -26.50 25.32 14.29
N GLY A 312 -26.84 24.04 14.48
CA GLY A 312 -25.92 23.03 15.01
C GLY A 312 -24.86 22.64 13.98
N HIS A 313 -25.28 22.38 12.74
CA HIS A 313 -24.33 22.06 11.65
C HIS A 313 -23.42 23.24 11.32
N LEU A 314 -23.94 24.48 11.33
CA LEU A 314 -23.13 25.67 11.10
C LEU A 314 -22.12 25.90 12.23
N ALA A 315 -22.54 25.74 13.49
CA ALA A 315 -21.64 25.83 14.65
C ALA A 315 -20.50 24.80 14.54
N ARG A 316 -20.83 23.55 14.20
CA ARG A 316 -19.83 22.49 14.03
C ARG A 316 -18.89 22.75 12.84
N ALA A 317 -19.42 23.25 11.73
CA ALA A 317 -18.61 23.60 10.58
C ALA A 317 -17.66 24.78 10.89
N ALA A 318 -18.13 25.78 11.64
CA ALA A 318 -17.34 26.91 12.08
C ALA A 318 -16.23 26.50 13.05
N GLU A 319 -16.50 25.54 13.95
CA GLU A 319 -15.50 24.99 14.86
C GLU A 319 -14.35 24.30 14.10
N LEU A 320 -14.68 23.43 13.14
CA LEU A 320 -13.67 22.75 12.31
C LEU A 320 -12.88 23.74 11.45
N ALA A 321 -13.55 24.76 10.90
CA ALA A 321 -12.92 25.83 10.14
C ALA A 321 -11.95 26.65 11.00
N TYR A 322 -12.34 26.95 12.23
CA TYR A 322 -11.52 27.68 13.20
C TYR A 322 -10.31 26.86 13.63
N GLN A 323 -10.49 25.57 13.94
CA GLN A 323 -9.41 24.62 14.24
C GLN A 323 -8.35 24.58 13.14
N GLN A 324 -8.78 24.36 11.90
CA GLN A 324 -7.89 24.30 10.73
C GLN A 324 -7.17 25.62 10.49
N SER A 325 -7.89 26.74 10.63
CA SER A 325 -7.31 28.08 10.45
C SER A 325 -6.28 28.39 11.53
N PHE A 326 -6.59 28.09 12.79
CA PHE A 326 -5.70 28.33 13.93
C PHE A 326 -4.44 27.47 13.86
N SER A 327 -4.57 26.17 13.57
CA SER A 327 -3.41 25.28 13.42
C SER A 327 -2.49 25.75 12.30
N THR A 328 -3.06 26.20 11.17
CA THR A 328 -2.28 26.74 10.04
C THR A 328 -1.58 28.05 10.41
N TYR A 329 -2.33 28.99 11.00
CA TYR A 329 -1.80 30.28 11.45
C TYR A 329 -0.63 30.09 12.41
N LEU A 330 -0.80 29.26 13.43
CA LEU A 330 0.22 29.04 14.44
C LEU A 330 1.44 28.31 13.86
N THR A 331 1.24 27.36 12.94
CA THR A 331 2.34 26.65 12.28
C THR A 331 3.19 27.62 11.44
N MET A 332 2.54 28.53 10.70
CA MET A 332 3.23 29.52 9.87
C MET A 332 3.91 30.63 10.68
N SER A 333 3.31 31.03 11.80
CA SER A 333 3.82 32.09 12.68
C SER A 333 4.61 31.55 13.87
N ARG A 334 4.93 30.26 13.90
CA ARG A 334 5.51 29.56 15.05
C ARG A 334 6.75 30.26 15.60
N ASP A 335 7.63 30.75 14.73
CA ASP A 335 8.88 31.43 15.12
C ASP A 335 8.66 32.77 15.84
N LEU A 336 7.48 33.37 15.69
CA LEU A 336 7.10 34.61 16.35
C LEU A 336 6.51 34.36 17.74
N TYR A 337 5.78 33.24 17.91
CA TYR A 337 5.16 32.87 19.18
C TYR A 337 6.09 32.07 20.11
N PHE A 338 6.99 31.26 19.53
CA PHE A 338 7.84 30.35 20.28
C PHE A 338 9.32 30.73 20.09
N PRO A 339 9.98 31.27 21.13
CA PRO A 339 11.40 31.55 21.09
C PRO A 339 12.21 30.28 20.82
N ARG A 340 13.19 30.37 19.92
CA ARG A 340 14.11 29.26 19.64
C ARG A 340 15.26 29.24 20.66
N TYR A 341 15.66 28.05 21.08
CA TYR A 341 16.94 27.82 21.72
C TYR A 341 18.09 28.17 20.77
N SER A 342 19.24 28.57 21.32
CA SER A 342 20.46 28.66 20.52
C SER A 342 20.86 27.27 20.03
N ALA A 343 21.52 27.19 18.87
CA ALA A 343 21.88 25.91 18.25
C ALA A 343 22.73 24.98 19.16
N SER A 344 23.44 25.55 20.15
CA SER A 344 24.21 24.81 21.16
C SER A 344 23.41 24.36 22.38
N ALA A 345 22.18 24.87 22.57
CA ALA A 345 21.29 24.60 23.69
C ALA A 345 20.05 23.78 23.30
N ALA A 346 19.95 23.32 22.05
CA ALA A 346 18.86 22.46 21.61
C ALA A 346 18.75 21.21 22.48
N VAL A 347 17.52 20.91 22.92
CA VAL A 347 17.24 19.84 23.88
C VAL A 347 17.08 18.52 23.13
N SER A 348 17.74 17.47 23.59
CA SER A 348 17.59 16.13 23.04
C SER A 348 16.22 15.58 23.40
N VAL A 349 15.45 15.16 22.39
CA VAL A 349 14.15 14.52 22.56
C VAL A 349 14.34 13.00 22.50
N GLN A 350 13.68 12.27 23.39
CA GLN A 350 13.66 10.81 23.30
C GLN A 350 12.60 10.40 22.28
N GLY A 351 12.93 9.46 21.41
CA GLY A 351 12.00 8.91 20.44
C GLY A 351 12.49 7.58 19.88
N THR A 352 11.70 7.02 18.98
CA THR A 352 11.94 5.75 18.30
C THR A 352 11.90 5.97 16.79
N VAL A 353 12.72 5.22 16.05
CA VAL A 353 12.66 5.13 14.59
C VAL A 353 11.86 3.89 14.24
N LEU A 354 10.86 4.05 13.40
CA LEU A 354 10.04 3.00 12.83
C LEU A 354 10.62 2.67 11.44
N ARG A 355 11.18 1.48 11.30
CA ARG A 355 11.68 0.96 10.01
C ARG A 355 10.70 -0.03 9.45
N ILE A 356 10.22 0.21 8.24
CA ILE A 356 9.46 -0.76 7.46
C ILE A 356 10.44 -1.50 6.56
N LEU A 357 10.73 -2.77 6.87
CA LEU A 357 11.52 -3.63 5.99
C LEU A 357 10.61 -4.60 5.24
N TRP A 358 10.81 -4.64 3.92
CA TRP A 358 10.24 -5.68 3.07
C TRP A 358 11.01 -6.99 3.29
N GLY A 359 10.38 -7.91 4.00
CA GLY A 359 10.90 -9.23 4.29
C GLY A 359 10.24 -10.31 3.44
N LEU A 360 11.00 -11.36 3.12
CA LEU A 360 10.49 -12.62 2.59
C LEU A 360 10.50 -13.63 3.74
N ILE A 361 9.35 -13.84 4.38
CA ILE A 361 9.23 -14.82 5.46
C ILE A 361 8.87 -16.17 4.84
N PRO A 362 9.55 -17.27 5.21
CA PRO A 362 9.19 -18.59 4.70
C PRO A 362 7.80 -19.00 5.21
N SER A 363 6.92 -19.33 4.27
CA SER A 363 5.61 -19.89 4.56
C SER A 363 5.75 -21.36 4.91
N ILE A 364 5.67 -21.68 6.21
CA ILE A 364 5.72 -23.05 6.75
C ILE A 364 4.80 -24.02 5.96
N PRO A 365 3.52 -23.69 5.66
CA PRO A 365 2.67 -24.62 4.92
C PRO A 365 3.14 -24.86 3.48
N SER A 366 3.60 -23.81 2.77
CA SER A 366 4.15 -23.95 1.42
C SER A 366 5.45 -24.77 1.41
N MET A 367 6.31 -24.60 2.41
CA MET A 367 7.52 -25.42 2.58
C MET A 367 7.19 -26.89 2.80
N ILE A 368 6.24 -27.21 3.69
CA ILE A 368 5.82 -28.59 3.94
C ILE A 368 5.26 -29.21 2.65
N LEU A 369 4.42 -28.47 1.92
CA LEU A 369 3.82 -28.96 0.68
C LEU A 369 4.89 -29.21 -0.41
N ALA A 370 5.87 -28.31 -0.55
CA ALA A 370 6.99 -28.49 -1.48
C ALA A 370 7.83 -29.73 -1.13
N LEU A 371 8.12 -29.95 0.16
CA LEU A 371 8.84 -31.14 0.64
C LEU A 371 8.09 -32.44 0.34
N VAL A 372 6.76 -32.47 0.55
CA VAL A 372 5.92 -33.63 0.24
C VAL A 372 5.92 -33.92 -1.27
N LEU A 373 5.77 -32.90 -2.11
CA LEU A 373 5.81 -33.06 -3.57
C LEU A 373 7.17 -33.58 -4.07
N LEU A 374 8.27 -33.03 -3.56
CA LEU A 374 9.62 -33.51 -3.87
C LEU A 374 9.83 -34.98 -3.47
N ALA A 375 9.32 -35.38 -2.30
CA ALA A 375 9.40 -36.77 -1.85
C ALA A 375 8.61 -37.71 -2.77
N LEU A 376 7.42 -37.30 -3.21
CA LEU A 376 6.62 -38.06 -4.17
C LEU A 376 7.34 -38.21 -5.52
N ASP A 377 7.92 -37.14 -6.05
CA ASP A 377 8.69 -37.20 -7.30
C ASP A 377 9.90 -38.15 -7.20
N LEU A 378 10.60 -38.14 -6.06
CA LEU A 378 11.69 -39.09 -5.79
C LEU A 378 11.19 -40.54 -5.79
N ILE A 379 10.06 -40.81 -5.14
CA ILE A 379 9.47 -42.16 -5.09
C ILE A 379 9.09 -42.62 -6.50
N VAL A 380 8.41 -41.78 -7.28
CA VAL A 380 8.02 -42.13 -8.65
C VAL A 380 9.25 -42.37 -9.53
N LEU A 381 10.30 -41.55 -9.41
CA LEU A 381 11.56 -41.75 -10.12
C LEU A 381 12.19 -43.11 -9.78
N VAL A 382 12.26 -43.46 -8.49
CA VAL A 382 12.80 -44.75 -8.03
C VAL A 382 11.96 -45.91 -8.57
N VAL A 383 10.63 -45.81 -8.56
CA VAL A 383 9.73 -46.83 -9.12
C VAL A 383 9.97 -46.99 -10.62
N VAL A 384 10.05 -45.91 -11.39
CA VAL A 384 10.31 -45.97 -12.83
C VAL A 384 11.69 -46.57 -13.13
N VAL A 385 12.72 -46.19 -12.38
CA VAL A 385 14.08 -46.71 -12.58
C VAL A 385 14.15 -48.20 -12.23
N THR A 386 13.60 -48.62 -11.09
CA THR A 386 13.64 -50.02 -10.64
C THR A 386 12.83 -50.93 -11.56
N THR A 387 11.59 -50.55 -11.91
CA THR A 387 10.74 -51.30 -12.85
C THR A 387 11.37 -51.41 -14.24
N ARG A 388 12.06 -50.36 -14.71
CA ARG A 388 12.78 -50.41 -15.99
C ARG A 388 14.04 -51.27 -15.91
N TYR A 389 14.76 -51.24 -14.79
CA TYR A 389 15.97 -52.04 -14.59
C TYR A 389 15.67 -53.54 -14.59
N THR A 390 14.53 -53.95 -14.02
CA THR A 390 14.13 -55.37 -13.96
C THR A 390 13.59 -55.92 -15.27
N SER A 391 13.06 -55.07 -16.16
CA SER A 391 12.33 -55.52 -17.36
C SER A 391 13.14 -55.43 -18.67
N PHE A 392 14.37 -54.91 -18.66
CA PHE A 392 15.17 -54.73 -19.87
C PHE A 392 16.09 -55.94 -20.15
N ARG A 393 15.52 -57.04 -20.64
CA ARG A 393 16.25 -58.25 -21.09
C ARG A 393 16.57 -58.29 -22.60
N ALA A 394 16.24 -57.24 -23.35
CA ALA A 394 16.63 -57.13 -24.74
C ALA A 394 18.06 -56.57 -24.84
N PRO A 395 18.96 -57.20 -25.62
CA PRO A 395 20.23 -56.57 -25.93
C PRO A 395 19.99 -55.20 -26.59
N ARG A 396 20.78 -54.19 -26.21
CA ARG A 396 20.69 -52.88 -26.84
C ARG A 396 21.08 -53.02 -28.31
N VAL A 397 20.17 -52.76 -29.23
CA VAL A 397 20.48 -52.67 -30.67
C VAL A 397 21.70 -51.75 -30.82
N PRO A 398 22.82 -52.24 -31.39
CA PRO A 398 24.08 -51.51 -31.38
C PRO A 398 23.92 -50.25 -32.23
N LYS A 399 24.03 -49.08 -31.58
CA LYS A 399 24.02 -47.77 -32.26
C LYS A 399 25.42 -47.27 -32.63
N SER A 400 26.46 -47.96 -32.18
CA SER A 400 27.86 -47.62 -32.46
C SER A 400 28.72 -48.88 -32.61
N ILE A 401 29.87 -48.74 -33.26
CA ILE A 401 30.83 -49.83 -33.48
C ILE A 401 31.32 -50.43 -32.14
N GLY A 402 31.52 -49.60 -31.11
CA GLY A 402 31.91 -50.08 -29.78
C GLY A 402 30.83 -50.94 -29.10
N CYS A 403 29.56 -50.71 -29.41
CA CYS A 403 28.46 -51.52 -28.92
C CYS A 403 28.32 -52.87 -29.65
N LEU A 404 29.03 -53.09 -30.75
CA LEU A 404 29.11 -54.39 -31.44
C LEU A 404 30.11 -55.35 -30.76
N ILE A 405 31.06 -54.82 -29.98
CA ILE A 405 32.14 -55.63 -29.37
C ILE A 405 31.57 -56.80 -28.55
N PRO A 406 30.57 -56.65 -27.67
CA PRO A 406 30.04 -57.78 -26.90
C PRO A 406 29.41 -58.89 -27.74
N TRP A 407 28.94 -58.55 -28.95
CA TRP A 407 28.27 -59.49 -29.87
C TRP A 407 29.25 -60.35 -30.65
N ILE A 408 30.47 -59.85 -30.84
CA ILE A 408 31.52 -60.46 -31.66
C ILE A 408 32.68 -60.98 -30.79
N ALA A 409 32.84 -60.48 -29.56
CA ALA A 409 33.98 -60.76 -28.69
C ALA A 409 34.21 -62.26 -28.43
N GLU A 410 33.13 -63.04 -28.37
CA GLU A 410 33.16 -64.49 -28.15
C GLU A 410 32.60 -65.31 -29.33
N SER A 411 32.44 -64.68 -30.49
CA SER A 411 32.00 -65.35 -31.73
C SER A 411 33.18 -66.08 -32.40
N SER A 412 32.90 -67.21 -33.07
CA SER A 412 33.91 -67.87 -33.93
C SER A 412 34.26 -67.02 -35.15
N MET A 413 33.44 -66.03 -35.50
CA MET A 413 33.76 -65.01 -36.49
C MET A 413 35.11 -64.33 -36.20
N LYS A 414 35.51 -64.18 -34.94
CA LYS A 414 36.79 -63.54 -34.61
C LYS A 414 37.98 -64.30 -35.17
N SER A 415 37.99 -65.63 -35.15
CA SER A 415 39.09 -66.43 -35.70
C SER A 415 39.10 -66.40 -37.22
N ASP A 416 37.92 -66.39 -37.83
CA ASP A 416 37.80 -66.46 -39.28
C ASP A 416 38.32 -65.19 -39.95
N PHE A 417 38.24 -64.03 -39.27
CA PHE A 417 38.78 -62.76 -39.78
C PHE A 417 40.23 -62.46 -39.34
N GLN A 418 40.89 -63.37 -38.59
CA GLN A 418 42.32 -63.23 -38.32
C GLN A 418 43.10 -63.31 -39.63
N ASP A 419 44.05 -62.41 -39.82
CA ASP A 419 44.87 -62.27 -41.03
C ASP A 419 44.12 -61.82 -42.31
N MET A 420 42.88 -61.34 -42.21
CA MET A 420 42.15 -60.76 -43.35
C MET A 420 42.26 -59.23 -43.44
N SER A 421 43.05 -58.58 -42.58
CA SER A 421 43.11 -57.11 -42.47
C SER A 421 43.68 -56.40 -43.70
N TYR A 422 44.47 -57.10 -44.53
CA TYR A 422 45.06 -56.56 -45.76
C TYR A 422 44.27 -56.93 -47.03
N MET A 423 43.20 -57.72 -46.90
CA MET A 423 42.42 -58.21 -48.04
C MET A 423 41.31 -57.22 -48.41
N SER A 424 41.00 -57.15 -49.71
CA SER A 424 39.85 -56.36 -50.18
C SER A 424 38.53 -57.06 -49.83
N ARG A 425 37.42 -56.30 -49.72
CA ARG A 425 36.10 -56.88 -49.39
C ARG A 425 35.67 -58.00 -50.35
N GLN A 426 36.06 -57.92 -51.62
CA GLN A 426 35.72 -58.94 -52.62
C GLN A 426 36.51 -60.23 -52.41
N GLU A 427 37.78 -60.13 -52.00
CA GLU A 427 38.61 -61.29 -51.67
C GLU A 427 38.16 -61.95 -50.37
N ILE A 428 37.79 -61.15 -49.36
CA ILE A 428 37.23 -61.65 -48.09
C ILE A 428 35.94 -62.41 -48.37
N GLN A 429 35.00 -61.84 -49.14
CA GLN A 429 33.75 -62.51 -49.46
C GLN A 429 33.99 -63.81 -50.22
N LYS A 430 34.84 -63.79 -51.25
CA LYS A 430 35.15 -64.98 -52.04
C LYS A 430 35.79 -66.10 -51.20
N ARG A 431 36.60 -65.73 -50.20
CA ARG A 431 37.20 -66.68 -49.26
C ARG A 431 36.18 -67.26 -48.30
N LEU A 432 35.34 -66.43 -47.68
CA LEU A 432 34.25 -66.87 -46.81
C LEU A 432 33.26 -67.78 -47.55
N ASP A 433 32.90 -67.44 -48.78
CA ASP A 433 32.04 -68.25 -49.64
C ASP A 433 32.72 -69.60 -49.99
N SER A 434 34.04 -69.60 -50.24
CA SER A 434 34.79 -70.84 -50.51
C SER A 434 34.95 -71.76 -49.29
N GLU A 435 34.93 -71.18 -48.09
CA GLU A 435 35.00 -71.90 -46.81
C GLU A 435 33.60 -72.23 -46.26
N GLY A 436 32.52 -71.84 -46.96
CA GLY A 436 31.13 -72.14 -46.59
C GLY A 436 30.66 -71.45 -45.32
N ARG A 437 31.26 -70.31 -44.95
CA ARG A 437 30.97 -69.61 -43.68
C ARG A 437 29.88 -68.57 -43.88
N TYR A 438 28.69 -68.85 -43.33
CA TYR A 438 27.59 -67.89 -43.22
C TYR A 438 27.37 -67.54 -41.75
N TYR A 439 27.12 -66.27 -41.44
CA TYR A 439 26.95 -65.81 -40.05
C TYR A 439 25.52 -65.39 -39.80
N ARG A 440 24.93 -65.92 -38.73
CA ARG A 440 23.56 -65.66 -38.29
C ARG A 440 23.56 -64.99 -36.94
N PHE A 441 22.57 -64.12 -36.74
CA PHE A 441 22.28 -63.55 -35.43
C PHE A 441 21.33 -64.49 -34.68
N GLY A 442 21.77 -65.02 -33.54
CA GLY A 442 20.98 -65.99 -32.81
C GLY A 442 21.38 -66.14 -31.35
N LEU A 443 20.57 -66.93 -30.62
CA LEU A 443 20.95 -67.45 -29.32
C LEU A 443 21.88 -68.62 -29.54
N THR A 444 23.11 -68.47 -29.11
CA THR A 444 24.15 -69.49 -29.24
C THR A 444 24.51 -69.96 -27.84
N ARG A 445 24.63 -71.27 -27.68
CA ARG A 445 24.90 -71.87 -26.36
C ARG A 445 26.40 -71.94 -26.14
N ARG A 446 26.88 -71.21 -25.13
CA ARG A 446 28.30 -71.24 -24.74
C ARG A 446 28.71 -72.60 -24.18
N LEU A 447 30.02 -72.83 -24.16
CA LEU A 447 30.67 -73.96 -23.46
C LEU A 447 30.37 -73.99 -21.94
N ASP A 448 29.98 -72.84 -21.35
CA ASP A 448 29.56 -72.71 -19.94
C ASP A 448 28.07 -73.04 -19.71
N GLY A 449 27.34 -73.42 -20.77
CA GLY A 449 25.93 -73.79 -20.74
C GLY A 449 24.95 -72.60 -20.73
N ARG A 450 25.43 -71.35 -20.73
CA ARG A 450 24.58 -70.16 -20.78
C ARG A 450 24.27 -69.76 -22.22
N GLU A 451 23.02 -69.37 -22.46
CA GLU A 451 22.58 -68.83 -23.75
C GLU A 451 22.90 -67.34 -23.82
N MET A 452 23.56 -66.91 -24.90
CA MET A 452 23.81 -65.49 -25.18
C MET A 452 23.46 -65.21 -26.63
N TRP A 453 22.96 -64.01 -26.90
CA TRP A 453 22.81 -63.54 -28.26
C TRP A 453 24.17 -63.18 -28.85
N THR A 454 24.63 -63.91 -29.87
CA THR A 454 25.88 -63.63 -30.59
C THR A 454 25.64 -63.66 -32.10
N LEU A 455 26.59 -63.09 -32.85
CA LEU A 455 26.63 -63.24 -34.30
C LEU A 455 27.61 -64.39 -34.58
N ASP A 456 27.13 -65.57 -34.95
CA ASP A 456 27.96 -66.78 -35.05
C ASP A 456 27.69 -67.58 -36.34
N VAL A 457 28.57 -68.54 -36.66
CA VAL A 457 28.44 -69.34 -37.89
C VAL A 457 27.14 -70.16 -37.86
N GLU A 458 26.42 -70.17 -38.98
CA GLU A 458 25.19 -70.93 -39.17
C GLU A 458 25.50 -72.43 -39.29
N ASP A 459 25.19 -73.19 -38.24
CA ASP A 459 25.25 -74.66 -38.29
C ASP A 459 24.04 -75.19 -39.08
N PRO A 460 24.25 -76.08 -40.08
CA PRO A 460 23.18 -76.53 -40.98
C PRO A 460 22.07 -77.36 -40.30
N GLU A 461 22.22 -77.72 -39.03
CA GLU A 461 21.23 -78.50 -38.26
C GLU A 461 20.37 -77.64 -37.30
N GLU A 462 20.67 -76.36 -37.08
CA GLU A 462 19.86 -75.49 -36.21
C GLU A 462 19.09 -74.43 -37.02
N ALA A 463 17.91 -74.84 -37.52
CA ALA A 463 16.96 -73.93 -38.13
C ALA A 463 16.54 -72.84 -37.13
N GLY A 464 16.86 -71.58 -37.42
CA GLY A 464 16.40 -70.46 -36.61
C GLY A 464 15.99 -69.24 -37.43
N TYR A 465 15.10 -68.46 -36.82
CA TYR A 465 14.30 -67.39 -37.41
C TYR A 465 15.09 -66.20 -37.97
N GLU A 466 14.63 -65.68 -39.12
CA GLU A 466 15.09 -64.41 -39.70
C GLU A 466 14.60 -63.20 -38.88
N LEU A 467 15.34 -62.08 -38.93
CA LEU A 467 15.15 -60.86 -38.12
C LEU A 467 13.75 -60.20 -38.21
N ASN A 468 12.88 -60.62 -39.12
CA ASN A 468 11.50 -60.13 -39.24
C ASN A 468 10.49 -60.97 -38.44
N GLU A 469 10.89 -62.09 -37.83
CA GLU A 469 9.99 -63.04 -37.17
C GLU A 469 10.29 -63.26 -35.67
N ILE A 470 10.84 -62.27 -34.96
CA ILE A 470 10.99 -62.38 -33.50
C ILE A 470 9.60 -62.45 -32.85
N PRO A 471 9.18 -63.58 -32.24
CA PRO A 471 7.91 -63.64 -31.53
C PRO A 471 8.03 -62.84 -30.23
N VAL A 472 7.03 -62.00 -29.96
CA VAL A 472 6.86 -61.34 -28.66
C VAL A 472 6.56 -62.42 -27.61
N ILE A 473 7.58 -62.83 -26.86
CA ILE A 473 7.41 -63.77 -25.75
C ILE A 473 6.59 -63.07 -24.64
N SER A 474 5.36 -63.53 -24.43
CA SER A 474 4.56 -63.16 -23.25
C SER A 474 5.17 -63.78 -22.00
N PRO A 475 5.30 -63.03 -20.88
CA PRO A 475 5.81 -63.60 -19.64
C PRO A 475 4.77 -64.56 -19.04
N ALA A 476 5.19 -65.80 -18.80
CA ALA A 476 4.44 -66.77 -18.02
C ALA A 476 4.24 -66.28 -16.58
N ARG A 477 3.00 -66.41 -16.09
CA ARG A 477 2.58 -66.11 -14.72
C ARG A 477 3.19 -67.16 -13.77
N PRO A 478 3.93 -66.78 -12.72
CA PRO A 478 4.36 -67.73 -11.69
C PRO A 478 3.19 -68.11 -10.76
N PRO A 479 3.26 -69.28 -10.08
CA PRO A 479 2.18 -69.81 -9.25
C PRO A 479 1.83 -68.92 -8.05
#